data_AF-A0A3G6RZ33-F1
#
_entry.id   AF-A0A3G6RZ33-F1
#
_cell.length_a   1.000
_cell.length_b   1.000
_cell.length_c   1.000
_cell.angle_alpha   90.00
_cell.angle_beta   90.00
_cell.angle_gamma   90.00
#
_symmetry.space_group_name_H-M   'P 1'
#
loop_
_entity.id
_entity.type
_entity.pdbx_description
1 polymer ?
#
loop_
_entity_poly.entity_id
_entity_poly.type
_entity_poly.pdbx_seq_one_letter_code
_entity_poly.pdbx_strand_id
1 'polypeptide(L)'
;MTQAEILTLIDEELSTDHIKTELSQQKIVWIDHLGTENSVSPHQTAINKDGIIAWWQCNEAGKEKVHIRLKKKKLLTWKPPINTLGQAIFRDGLLYFHENYLIIKYKDTYYQRLFIFNIETLKDEEILINALTIQVKIIENELFLGGLYPDEEFIKITMYPDRIEKENINEAYLQQRNITFD
;
A
#
# COMPACT_ATOMS: atom_id res chain seq x y z
N MET A 1 -8.95 12.31 10.98
CA MET A 1 -8.39 11.21 11.78
C MET A 1 -6.88 11.30 11.71
N THR A 2 -6.19 11.21 12.84
CA THR A 2 -4.73 11.22 12.93
C THR A 2 -4.17 9.80 12.76
N GLN A 3 -2.88 9.67 12.44
CA GLN A 3 -2.26 8.34 12.34
C GLN A 3 -2.26 7.59 13.69
N ALA A 4 -2.19 8.31 14.82
CA ALA A 4 -2.29 7.71 16.15
C ALA A 4 -3.67 7.09 16.40
N GLU A 5 -4.74 7.74 15.94
CA GLU A 5 -6.11 7.19 16.00
C GLU A 5 -6.25 5.92 15.14
N ILE A 6 -5.56 5.84 13.99
CA ILE A 6 -5.55 4.63 13.16
C ILE A 6 -4.90 3.46 13.91
N LEU A 7 -3.79 3.68 14.62
CA LEU A 7 -3.15 2.62 15.41
C LEU A 7 -4.07 2.10 16.53
N THR A 8 -4.83 2.97 17.20
CA THR A 8 -5.83 2.55 18.19
C THR A 8 -6.92 1.68 17.56
N LEU A 9 -7.41 2.01 16.37
CA LEU A 9 -8.40 1.18 15.67
C LEU A 9 -7.85 -0.20 15.28
N ILE A 10 -6.56 -0.29 14.95
CA ILE A 10 -5.88 -1.56 14.68
C ILE A 10 -5.73 -2.36 15.97
N ASP A 11 -5.35 -1.71 17.06
CA ASP A 11 -5.23 -2.31 18.40
C ASP A 11 -6.54 -2.93 18.88
N GLU A 12 -7.65 -2.20 18.71
CA GLU A 12 -9.00 -2.68 19.00
C GLU A 12 -9.36 -3.91 18.15
N GLU A 13 -9.01 -3.91 16.86
CA GLU A 13 -9.25 -5.04 15.97
C GLU A 13 -8.46 -6.28 16.43
N LEU A 14 -7.17 -6.14 16.69
CA LEU A 14 -6.32 -7.23 17.19
C LEU A 14 -6.80 -7.75 18.56
N SER A 15 -7.29 -6.87 19.41
CA SER A 15 -7.88 -7.24 20.71
C SER A 15 -9.14 -8.09 20.56
N THR A 16 -9.93 -7.93 19.50
CA THR A 16 -11.09 -8.81 19.24
C THR A 16 -10.68 -10.25 18.94
N ASP A 17 -9.47 -10.45 18.41
CA ASP A 17 -8.86 -11.77 18.20
C ASP A 17 -8.06 -12.25 19.42
N HIS A 18 -8.22 -11.60 20.57
CA HIS A 18 -7.50 -11.89 21.82
C HIS A 18 -5.96 -11.79 21.70
N ILE A 19 -5.47 -10.99 20.74
CA ILE A 19 -4.04 -10.73 20.58
C ILE A 19 -3.65 -9.66 21.59
N LYS A 20 -2.60 -9.94 22.38
CA LYS A 20 -2.00 -8.95 23.27
C LYS A 20 -0.99 -8.11 22.51
N THR A 21 -1.15 -6.81 22.61
CA THR A 21 -0.40 -5.81 21.85
C THR A 21 0.30 -4.83 22.80
N GLU A 22 1.42 -4.29 22.34
CA GLU A 22 2.10 -3.14 22.94
C GLU A 22 1.92 -1.93 22.03
N LEU A 23 1.00 -1.04 22.41
CA LEU A 23 0.68 0.17 21.65
C LEU A 23 1.52 1.35 22.14
N SER A 24 2.17 2.03 21.21
CA SER A 24 2.85 3.31 21.42
C SER A 24 2.45 4.31 20.33
N GLN A 25 2.85 5.58 20.46
CA GLN A 25 2.64 6.58 19.41
C GLN A 25 3.39 6.26 18.11
N GLN A 26 4.45 5.44 18.17
CA GLN A 26 5.36 5.19 17.05
C GLN A 26 5.08 3.87 16.33
N LYS A 27 4.50 2.89 17.03
CA LYS A 27 4.14 1.58 16.48
C LYS A 27 3.24 0.80 17.43
N ILE A 28 2.59 -0.22 16.89
CA ILE A 28 2.01 -1.35 17.61
C ILE A 28 2.86 -2.60 17.37
N VAL A 29 3.10 -3.37 18.42
CA VAL A 29 3.89 -4.62 18.37
C VAL A 29 3.14 -5.75 19.06
N TRP A 30 3.24 -6.97 18.54
CA TRP A 30 2.73 -8.17 19.22
C TRP A 30 3.47 -9.42 18.79
N ILE A 31 3.41 -10.46 19.62
CA ILE A 31 3.94 -11.78 19.31
C ILE A 31 2.79 -12.69 18.88
N ASP A 32 2.91 -13.34 17.72
CA ASP A 32 1.92 -14.32 17.29
C ASP A 32 2.09 -15.68 17.98
N HIS A 33 1.15 -16.61 17.73
CA HIS A 33 1.17 -17.95 18.30
C HIS A 33 2.40 -18.79 17.91
N LEU A 34 3.15 -18.37 16.90
CA LEU A 34 4.40 -19.01 16.47
C LEU A 34 5.63 -18.37 17.12
N GLY A 35 5.45 -17.39 18.02
CA GLY A 35 6.54 -16.66 18.64
C GLY A 35 7.17 -15.61 17.73
N THR A 36 6.54 -15.26 16.60
CA THR A 36 7.10 -14.25 15.69
C THR A 36 6.63 -12.85 16.11
N GLU A 37 7.56 -11.91 16.26
CA GLU A 37 7.23 -10.50 16.48
C GLU A 37 6.66 -9.88 15.21
N ASN A 38 5.50 -9.26 15.35
CA ASN A 38 4.79 -8.53 14.32
C ASN A 38 4.69 -7.06 14.71
N SER A 39 4.72 -6.16 13.74
CA SER A 39 4.58 -4.73 14.00
C SER A 39 3.88 -3.97 12.88
N VAL A 40 3.31 -2.82 13.26
CA VAL A 40 2.72 -1.82 12.35
C VAL A 40 3.09 -0.42 12.85
N SER A 41 3.56 0.41 11.94
CA SER A 41 3.94 1.80 12.18
C SER A 41 2.94 2.76 11.52
N PRO A 42 2.78 4.00 12.00
CA PRO A 42 1.88 5.01 11.43
C PRO A 42 1.96 5.20 9.91
N HIS A 43 3.18 5.27 9.37
CA HIS A 43 3.43 5.46 7.94
C HIS A 43 3.07 4.23 7.08
N GLN A 44 2.81 3.09 7.71
CA GLN A 44 2.40 1.84 7.08
C GLN A 44 0.88 1.67 7.07
N THR A 45 0.14 2.74 7.34
CA THR A 45 -1.33 2.72 7.42
C THR A 45 -1.94 3.69 6.42
N ALA A 46 -3.15 3.37 5.97
CA ALA A 46 -3.97 4.25 5.15
C ALA A 46 -5.43 4.18 5.63
N ILE A 47 -6.16 5.28 5.46
CA ILE A 47 -7.60 5.35 5.69
C ILE A 47 -8.27 6.13 4.57
N ASN A 48 -9.44 5.66 4.11
CA ASN A 48 -10.24 6.39 3.14
C ASN A 48 -11.35 7.22 3.80
N LYS A 49 -12.05 8.04 3.00
CA LYS A 49 -13.17 8.89 3.44
C LYS A 49 -14.31 8.14 4.13
N ASP A 50 -14.42 6.84 3.84
CA ASP A 50 -15.46 5.94 4.31
C ASP A 50 -15.08 5.21 5.62
N GLY A 51 -13.91 5.50 6.19
CA GLY A 51 -13.41 4.88 7.41
C GLY A 51 -12.87 3.46 7.23
N ILE A 52 -12.63 3.04 5.99
CA ILE A 52 -11.93 1.78 5.69
C ILE A 52 -10.45 2.01 5.96
N ILE A 53 -9.88 1.17 6.80
CA ILE A 53 -8.46 1.22 7.17
C ILE A 53 -7.71 0.08 6.51
N ALA A 54 -6.49 0.36 6.06
CA ALA A 54 -5.55 -0.64 5.62
C ALA A 54 -4.22 -0.45 6.36
N TRP A 55 -3.55 -1.56 6.66
CA TRP A 55 -2.24 -1.51 7.30
C TRP A 55 -1.32 -2.63 6.84
N TRP A 56 -0.05 -2.28 6.68
CA TRP A 56 1.01 -3.24 6.40
C TRP A 56 1.50 -3.85 7.71
N GLN A 57 1.37 -5.16 7.84
CA GLN A 57 1.95 -5.93 8.94
C GLN A 57 3.29 -6.51 8.47
N CYS A 58 4.35 -6.13 9.17
CA CYS A 58 5.67 -6.74 9.03
C CYS A 58 5.92 -7.73 10.16
N ASN A 59 6.80 -8.69 9.91
CA ASN A 59 7.34 -9.54 10.97
C ASN A 59 8.82 -9.88 10.74
N GLU A 60 9.50 -10.30 11.81
CA GLU A 60 10.94 -10.61 11.76
C GLU A 60 11.30 -11.77 10.81
N ALA A 61 10.32 -12.62 10.49
CA ALA A 61 10.48 -13.71 9.52
C ALA A 61 10.39 -13.23 8.05
N GLY A 62 10.26 -11.93 7.81
CA GLY A 62 10.12 -11.36 6.46
C GLY A 62 8.79 -11.71 5.78
N LYS A 63 7.79 -12.14 6.55
CA LYS A 63 6.43 -12.34 6.04
C LYS A 63 5.68 -11.03 6.16
N GLU A 64 5.21 -10.57 5.02
CA GLU A 64 4.49 -9.31 4.90
C GLU A 64 3.08 -9.55 4.39
N LYS A 65 2.14 -8.76 4.91
CA LYS A 65 0.75 -8.79 4.47
C LYS A 65 0.09 -7.45 4.72
N VAL A 66 -0.83 -7.11 3.83
CA VAL A 66 -1.75 -5.99 4.01
C VAL A 66 -3.04 -6.52 4.59
N HIS A 67 -3.48 -5.89 5.65
CA HIS A 67 -4.83 -6.05 6.15
C HIS A 67 -5.70 -4.89 5.71
N ILE A 68 -6.95 -5.17 5.38
CA ILE A 68 -7.94 -4.18 4.98
C ILE A 68 -9.20 -4.45 5.79
N ARG A 69 -9.54 -3.55 6.72
CA ARG A 69 -10.78 -3.63 7.49
C ARG A 69 -11.86 -2.85 6.78
N LEU A 70 -12.74 -3.59 6.12
CA LEU A 70 -13.91 -3.05 5.44
C LEU A 70 -14.99 -2.61 6.44
N LYS A 71 -16.01 -1.90 5.94
CA LYS A 71 -17.24 -1.62 6.69
C LYS A 71 -17.83 -2.93 7.25
N LYS A 72 -18.44 -2.84 8.44
CA LYS A 72 -18.98 -3.99 9.21
C LYS A 72 -17.93 -4.96 9.77
N LYS A 73 -16.69 -4.51 10.00
CA LYS A 73 -15.59 -5.31 10.61
C LYS A 73 -15.24 -6.58 9.82
N LYS A 74 -15.35 -6.53 8.49
CA LYS A 74 -14.83 -7.62 7.64
C LYS A 74 -13.35 -7.35 7.37
N LEU A 75 -12.48 -8.24 7.84
CA LEU A 75 -11.05 -8.17 7.60
C LEU A 75 -10.69 -8.96 6.34
N LEU A 76 -9.98 -8.30 5.42
CA LEU A 76 -9.33 -8.94 4.28
C LEU A 76 -7.82 -8.94 4.48
N THR A 77 -7.17 -10.01 4.04
CA THR A 77 -5.71 -10.09 4.01
C THR A 77 -5.24 -10.26 2.58
N TRP A 78 -4.46 -9.32 2.09
CA TRP A 78 -3.72 -9.42 0.85
C TRP A 78 -2.25 -9.68 1.14
N LYS A 79 -1.60 -10.49 0.32
CA LYS A 79 -0.18 -10.83 0.46
C LYS A 79 0.53 -10.49 -0.84
N PRO A 80 1.69 -9.83 -0.80
CA PRO A 80 2.49 -9.64 -1.99
C PRO A 80 2.86 -11.00 -2.59
N PRO A 81 2.76 -11.17 -3.92
CA PRO A 81 3.22 -12.38 -4.60
C PRO A 81 4.75 -12.40 -4.60
N ILE A 82 5.34 -12.85 -3.49
CA ILE A 82 6.80 -12.99 -3.33
C ILE A 82 7.24 -14.23 -4.11
N ASN A 83 8.15 -14.06 -5.06
CA ASN A 83 8.88 -15.19 -5.62
C ASN A 83 9.93 -15.64 -4.60
N THR A 84 10.06 -16.95 -4.41
CA THR A 84 10.75 -17.61 -3.30
C THR A 84 12.28 -17.42 -3.26
N LEU A 85 12.84 -16.41 -3.92
CA LEU A 85 14.28 -16.16 -4.04
C LEU A 85 14.76 -14.92 -3.27
N GLY A 86 13.86 -14.02 -2.86
CA GLY A 86 14.21 -12.85 -2.05
C GLY A 86 13.46 -12.84 -0.72
N GLN A 87 14.18 -12.62 0.38
CA GLN A 87 13.54 -12.09 1.60
C GLN A 87 12.99 -10.70 1.28
N ALA A 88 11.78 -10.38 1.74
CA ALA A 88 11.28 -9.02 1.63
C ALA A 88 12.24 -8.08 2.39
N ILE A 89 12.86 -7.14 1.68
CA ILE A 89 13.69 -6.10 2.29
C ILE A 89 12.77 -4.90 2.51
N PHE A 90 12.00 -4.94 3.60
CA PHE A 90 11.10 -3.85 3.95
C PHE A 90 11.89 -2.54 4.09
N ARG A 91 11.65 -1.58 3.19
CA ARG A 91 12.21 -0.22 3.32
C ARG A 91 11.24 0.90 3.03
N ASP A 92 10.07 0.65 2.44
CA ASP A 92 9.22 1.76 1.96
C ASP A 92 7.80 1.34 1.51
N GLY A 93 7.12 0.48 2.27
CA GLY A 93 5.75 0.07 1.94
C GLY A 93 4.78 1.25 2.07
N LEU A 94 4.27 1.78 0.95
CA LEU A 94 3.28 2.85 0.93
C LEU A 94 1.89 2.27 0.68
N LEU A 95 0.93 2.65 1.52
CA LEU A 95 -0.49 2.43 1.30
C LEU A 95 -1.18 3.76 1.02
N TYR A 96 -2.02 3.80 0.01
CA TYR A 96 -2.82 4.98 -0.30
C TYR A 96 -4.20 4.59 -0.80
N PHE A 97 -5.23 5.27 -0.32
CA PHE A 97 -6.59 5.10 -0.83
C PHE A 97 -6.97 6.19 -1.83
N HIS A 98 -7.41 5.79 -3.01
CA HIS A 98 -8.18 6.62 -3.92
C HIS A 98 -9.58 6.02 -4.08
N GLU A 99 -10.58 6.65 -3.45
CA GLU A 99 -11.95 6.09 -3.37
C GLU A 99 -11.97 4.63 -2.88
N ASN A 100 -12.32 3.70 -3.77
CA ASN A 100 -12.40 2.25 -3.54
C ASN A 100 -11.12 1.50 -3.94
N TYR A 101 -10.10 2.21 -4.40
CA TYR A 101 -8.81 1.64 -4.76
C TYR A 101 -7.83 1.81 -3.62
N LEU A 102 -7.24 0.69 -3.19
CA LEU A 102 -6.04 0.67 -2.36
C LEU A 102 -4.83 0.49 -3.26
N ILE A 103 -4.02 1.54 -3.34
CA ILE A 103 -2.74 1.54 -4.04
C ILE A 103 -1.68 1.08 -3.04
N ILE A 104 -0.90 0.10 -3.46
CA ILE A 104 0.09 -0.58 -2.64
C ILE A 104 1.43 -0.49 -3.37
N LYS A 105 2.35 0.30 -2.83
CA LYS A 105 3.75 0.30 -3.28
C LYS A 105 4.53 -0.66 -2.40
N TYR A 106 5.14 -1.66 -3.03
CA TYR A 106 5.89 -2.70 -2.36
C TYR A 106 7.31 -2.75 -2.92
N LYS A 107 8.31 -2.95 -2.08
CA LYS A 107 9.71 -3.10 -2.51
C LYS A 107 10.22 -4.45 -2.03
N ASP A 108 10.63 -5.30 -2.97
CA ASP A 108 11.44 -6.47 -2.65
C ASP A 108 12.93 -6.18 -2.85
N THR A 109 13.77 -7.21 -2.72
CA THR A 109 15.23 -7.10 -2.87
C THR A 109 15.65 -6.49 -4.21
N TYR A 110 14.87 -6.69 -5.26
CA TYR A 110 15.27 -6.40 -6.63
C TYR A 110 14.42 -5.30 -7.27
N TYR A 111 13.14 -5.20 -6.92
CA TYR A 111 12.19 -4.34 -7.63
C TYR A 111 11.31 -3.54 -6.67
N GLN A 112 10.95 -2.33 -7.12
CA GLN A 112 9.75 -1.65 -6.64
C GLN A 112 8.58 -2.08 -7.52
N ARG A 113 7.49 -2.48 -6.87
CA ARG A 113 6.27 -3.01 -7.48
C ARG A 113 5.10 -2.19 -6.99
N LEU A 114 4.10 -2.04 -7.85
CA LEU A 114 2.89 -1.31 -7.52
C LEU A 114 1.68 -2.20 -7.81
N PHE A 115 0.77 -2.28 -6.84
CA PHE A 115 -0.50 -2.98 -6.99
C PHE A 115 -1.65 -2.00 -6.79
N ILE A 116 -2.71 -2.19 -7.56
CA ILE A 116 -3.98 -1.48 -7.40
C ILE A 116 -5.03 -2.52 -7.04
N PHE A 117 -5.53 -2.47 -5.80
CA PHE A 117 -6.55 -3.38 -5.29
C PHE A 117 -7.89 -2.66 -5.17
N ASN A 118 -8.91 -3.13 -5.88
CA ASN A 118 -10.27 -2.63 -5.77
C ASN A 118 -10.99 -3.34 -4.60
N ILE A 119 -11.32 -2.60 -3.55
CA ILE A 119 -11.89 -3.18 -2.32
C ILE A 119 -13.36 -3.62 -2.45
N GLU A 120 -14.06 -3.17 -3.49
CA GLU A 120 -15.45 -3.57 -3.75
C GLU A 120 -15.51 -4.87 -4.56
N THR A 121 -14.69 -4.96 -5.62
CA THR A 121 -14.66 -6.14 -6.51
C THR A 121 -13.69 -7.22 -6.05
N LEU A 122 -12.79 -6.89 -5.12
CA LEU A 122 -11.72 -7.75 -4.59
C LEU A 122 -10.70 -8.20 -5.64
N LYS A 123 -10.54 -7.41 -6.71
CA LYS A 123 -9.56 -7.65 -7.76
C LYS A 123 -8.32 -6.78 -7.52
N ASP A 124 -7.15 -7.37 -7.67
CA ASP A 124 -5.88 -6.65 -7.82
C ASP A 124 -5.35 -6.70 -9.25
N GLU A 125 -4.62 -5.65 -9.59
CA GLU A 125 -3.76 -5.59 -10.77
C GLU A 125 -2.37 -5.14 -10.35
N GLU A 126 -1.35 -5.85 -10.82
CA GLU A 126 0.04 -5.41 -10.71
C GLU A 126 0.39 -4.50 -11.87
N ILE A 127 0.91 -3.31 -11.54
CA ILE A 127 1.36 -2.33 -12.51
C ILE A 127 2.85 -2.49 -12.71
N LEU A 128 3.22 -3.00 -13.89
CA LEU A 128 4.60 -3.07 -14.34
C LEU A 128 4.99 -1.75 -15.03
N ILE A 129 6.12 -1.20 -14.60
CA ILE A 129 6.78 -0.02 -15.13
C ILE A 129 8.28 -0.29 -15.21
N ASN A 130 8.93 0.07 -16.32
CA ASN A 130 10.37 -0.06 -16.45
C ASN A 130 11.08 1.10 -15.73
N ALA A 131 11.19 0.98 -14.39
CA ALA A 131 11.88 1.93 -13.53
C ALA A 131 12.46 1.23 -12.30
N LEU A 132 13.65 1.65 -11.88
CA LEU A 132 14.30 1.16 -10.65
C LEU A 132 13.65 1.74 -9.39
N THR A 133 13.26 3.01 -9.46
CA THR A 133 12.54 3.71 -8.39
C THR A 133 11.29 4.34 -8.96
N ILE A 134 10.14 4.00 -8.39
CA ILE A 134 8.83 4.46 -8.83
C ILE A 134 8.42 5.65 -7.97
N GLN A 135 8.26 6.80 -8.61
CA GLN A 135 7.57 7.96 -8.07
C GLN A 135 6.07 7.85 -8.34
N VAL A 136 5.25 8.34 -7.41
CA VAL A 136 3.80 8.18 -7.42
C VAL A 136 3.16 9.53 -7.16
N LYS A 137 2.23 9.97 -8.02
CA LYS A 137 1.41 11.18 -7.80
C LYS A 137 -0.04 10.87 -8.15
N ILE A 138 -0.97 11.31 -7.32
CA ILE A 138 -2.40 11.07 -7.53
C ILE A 138 -3.10 12.42 -7.60
N ILE A 139 -3.88 12.61 -8.67
CA ILE A 139 -4.66 13.82 -8.92
C ILE A 139 -6.05 13.36 -9.36
N GLU A 140 -7.06 13.63 -8.54
CA GLU A 140 -8.41 13.09 -8.76
C GLU A 140 -8.33 11.58 -9.03
N ASN A 141 -8.91 11.09 -10.12
CA ASN A 141 -8.90 9.68 -10.50
C ASN A 141 -7.70 9.27 -11.38
N GLU A 142 -6.74 10.17 -11.58
CA GLU A 142 -5.51 9.90 -12.32
C GLU A 142 -4.36 9.58 -11.35
N LEU A 143 -3.74 8.43 -11.56
CA LEU A 143 -2.51 8.01 -10.93
C LEU A 143 -1.36 8.13 -11.93
N PHE A 144 -0.38 8.97 -11.62
CA PHE A 144 0.84 9.14 -12.38
C PHE A 144 1.96 8.36 -11.71
N LEU A 145 2.70 7.63 -12.53
CA LEU A 145 3.86 6.86 -12.13
C LEU A 145 5.01 7.25 -13.04
N GLY A 146 6.18 7.45 -12.44
CA GLY A 146 7.38 7.83 -13.17
C GLY A 146 8.60 7.17 -12.57
N GLY A 147 9.56 6.83 -13.43
CA GLY A 147 10.90 6.56 -12.97
C GLY A 147 11.60 7.82 -12.47
N LEU A 148 12.59 7.63 -11.59
CA LEU A 148 13.42 8.69 -11.04
C LEU A 148 14.58 9.08 -11.99
N TYR A 149 15.04 8.14 -12.82
CA TYR A 149 16.20 8.32 -13.67
C TYR A 149 15.82 8.68 -15.12
N PRO A 150 16.73 9.33 -15.87
CA PRO A 150 16.53 9.57 -17.29
C PRO A 150 16.25 8.27 -18.04
N ASP A 151 15.41 8.35 -19.08
CA ASP A 151 15.00 7.23 -19.94
C ASP A 151 14.12 6.16 -19.27
N GLU A 152 13.77 6.32 -17.98
CA GLU A 152 12.77 5.47 -17.33
C GLU A 152 11.35 5.84 -17.76
N GLU A 153 10.44 4.86 -17.66
CA GLU A 153 9.07 5.03 -18.14
C GLU A 153 8.24 5.97 -17.27
N PHE A 154 7.29 6.64 -17.92
CA PHE A 154 6.18 7.33 -17.28
C PHE A 154 4.87 6.73 -17.76
N ILE A 155 3.99 6.42 -16.82
CA ILE A 155 2.66 5.89 -17.12
C ILE A 155 1.61 6.68 -16.35
N LYS A 156 0.48 6.90 -17.01
CA LYS A 156 -0.74 7.40 -16.39
C LYS A 156 -1.73 6.25 -16.29
N ILE A 157 -2.38 6.15 -15.15
CA ILE A 157 -3.48 5.21 -14.92
C ILE A 157 -4.71 6.03 -14.56
N THR A 158 -5.75 5.91 -15.36
CA THR A 158 -7.06 6.49 -15.04
C THR A 158 -7.92 5.42 -14.39
N MET A 159 -8.37 5.69 -13.16
CA MET A 159 -9.19 4.77 -12.37
C MET A 159 -10.67 5.12 -12.56
N TYR A 160 -11.47 4.14 -12.97
CA TYR A 160 -12.94 4.21 -13.02
C TYR A 160 -13.53 3.24 -12.00
N PRO A 161 -14.82 3.33 -11.65
CA PRO A 161 -15.41 2.40 -10.69
C PRO A 161 -15.29 0.91 -11.08
N ASP A 162 -15.31 0.62 -12.40
CA ASP A 162 -15.39 -0.74 -12.95
C ASP A 162 -14.12 -1.21 -13.67
N ARG A 163 -13.19 -0.31 -13.98
CA ARG A 163 -11.96 -0.61 -14.73
C ARG A 163 -10.85 0.39 -14.45
N ILE A 164 -9.64 0.04 -14.89
CA ILE A 164 -8.52 0.98 -14.98
C ILE A 164 -8.04 1.05 -16.43
N GLU A 165 -7.56 2.22 -16.85
CA GLU A 165 -7.01 2.46 -18.18
C GLU A 165 -5.56 2.92 -18.05
N LYS A 166 -4.62 2.23 -18.71
CA LYS A 166 -3.19 2.55 -18.69
C LYS A 166 -2.79 3.26 -19.99
N GLU A 167 -2.07 4.36 -19.85
CA GLU A 167 -1.51 5.14 -20.95
C GLU A 167 -0.01 5.37 -20.69
N ASN A 168 0.84 5.09 -21.68
CA ASN A 168 2.24 5.50 -21.62
C ASN A 168 2.32 6.99 -21.94
N ILE A 169 2.94 7.75 -21.05
CA ILE A 169 3.12 9.20 -21.19
C ILE A 169 4.62 9.52 -21.23
N ASN A 170 4.96 10.79 -21.42
CA ASN A 170 6.34 11.26 -21.41
C ASN A 170 6.48 12.53 -20.56
N GLU A 171 7.70 13.00 -20.38
CA GLU A 171 7.98 14.22 -19.62
C GLU A 171 7.26 15.46 -20.16
N ALA A 172 7.11 15.57 -21.49
CA ALA A 172 6.41 16.69 -22.11
C ALA A 172 4.92 16.74 -21.69
N TYR A 173 4.27 15.59 -21.56
CA TYR A 173 2.91 15.49 -21.03
C TYR A 173 2.84 16.00 -19.58
N LEU A 174 3.78 15.57 -18.74
CA LEU A 174 3.83 16.00 -17.33
C LEU A 174 4.03 17.52 -17.22
N GLN A 175 4.95 18.08 -18.01
CA GLN A 175 5.21 19.52 -18.05
C GLN A 175 3.98 20.31 -18.53
N GLN A 176 3.33 19.88 -19.62
CA GLN A 176 2.13 20.53 -20.13
C GLN A 176 0.99 20.57 -19.10
N ARG A 177 0.92 19.54 -18.25
CA ARG A 177 -0.09 19.39 -17.19
C ARG A 177 0.36 19.95 -15.83
N ASN A 178 1.57 20.52 -15.74
CA ASN A 178 2.20 20.99 -14.49
C ASN A 178 2.21 19.91 -13.39
N ILE A 179 2.51 18.67 -13.75
CA ILE A 179 2.59 17.55 -12.81
C ILE A 179 4.04 17.40 -12.34
N THR A 180 4.22 17.44 -11.02
CA THR A 180 5.48 17.15 -10.35
C THR A 180 5.26 16.05 -9.31
N PHE A 181 6.21 15.12 -9.24
CA PHE A 181 6.27 14.12 -8.18
C PHE A 181 6.81 14.75 -6.89
N ASP A 182 6.28 14.34 -5.75
CA ASP A 182 6.66 14.84 -4.42
C ASP A 182 7.90 14.11 -3.87
#